data_AF-A0A319DRJ5-F1
#
_entry.id   AF-A0A319DRJ5-F1
#
_cell.length_a   1.000
_cell.length_b   1.000
_cell.length_c   1.000
_cell.angle_alpha   90.00
_cell.angle_beta   90.00
_cell.angle_gamma   90.00
#
_symmetry.space_group_name_H-M   'P 1'
#
loop_
_entity.id
_entity.type
_entity.pdbx_description
1 polymer ?
#
loop_
_entity_poly.entity_id
_entity_poly.type
_entity_poly.pdbx_seq_one_letter_code
_entity_poly.pdbx_strand_id
1 'polypeptide(L)'
;MPRSLLALAALAGAVKAASLEDVCTAKYVSANLPANDTLLALLSARVCDVNFAYTHDGVDRTNVNYWMPSPANFLNRYVSTGGPGWNITEKNSSLPSGVELGAVAGTTDGGFGGITIKEADHPPQ
;
A
#
# COMPACT_ATOMS: atom_id res chain seq x y z
N MET A 1 64.19 22.78 21.15
CA MET A 1 63.09 22.17 20.36
C MET A 1 63.43 20.70 20.18
N PRO A 2 62.57 19.77 20.62
CA PRO A 2 61.93 18.90 19.62
C PRO A 2 60.41 18.81 19.81
N ARG A 3 59.75 18.59 18.67
CA ARG A 3 58.31 18.65 18.44
C ARG A 3 57.68 17.31 18.81
N SER A 4 56.90 17.24 19.88
CA SER A 4 56.02 16.09 20.12
C SER A 4 54.77 16.23 19.27
N LEU A 5 54.67 15.39 18.23
CA LEU A 5 53.45 15.19 17.47
C LEU A 5 52.40 14.51 18.37
N LEU A 6 51.33 15.23 18.72
CA LEU A 6 50.13 14.62 19.28
C LEU A 6 49.40 13.86 18.16
N ALA A 7 49.28 12.55 18.31
CA ALA A 7 48.44 11.73 17.45
C ALA A 7 46.96 12.01 17.76
N LEU A 8 46.24 12.57 16.79
CA LEU A 8 44.77 12.60 16.82
C LEU A 8 44.27 11.18 16.53
N ALA A 9 43.74 10.51 17.55
CA ALA A 9 42.93 9.31 17.35
C ALA A 9 41.57 9.74 16.78
N ALA A 10 41.36 9.50 15.49
CA ALA A 10 40.04 9.64 14.88
C ALA A 10 39.12 8.54 15.43
N LEU A 11 38.09 8.93 16.18
CA LEU A 11 36.94 8.08 16.45
C LEU A 11 36.21 7.89 15.11
N ALA A 12 36.54 6.81 14.39
CA ALA A 12 35.72 6.33 13.30
C ALA A 12 34.41 5.79 13.91
N GLY A 13 33.42 6.67 14.10
CA GLY A 13 32.06 6.24 14.31
C GLY A 13 31.65 5.40 13.11
N ALA A 14 31.19 4.17 13.34
CA ALA A 14 30.63 3.35 12.30
C ALA A 14 29.39 4.07 11.75
N VAL A 15 29.52 4.74 10.61
CA VAL A 15 28.37 5.18 9.84
C VAL A 15 27.73 3.90 9.33
N LYS A 16 26.73 3.41 10.06
CA LYS A 16 25.95 2.25 9.66
C LYS A 16 25.16 2.69 8.44
N ALA A 17 25.65 2.35 7.25
CA ALA A 17 24.93 2.57 6.01
C ALA A 17 23.59 1.83 6.12
N ALA A 18 22.51 2.58 6.30
CA ALA A 18 21.18 2.00 6.23
C ALA A 18 20.95 1.66 4.75
N SER A 19 20.82 0.38 4.46
CA SER A 19 20.42 -0.04 3.12
C SER A 19 18.95 0.34 2.89
N LEU A 20 18.51 0.43 1.64
CA LEU A 20 17.10 0.68 1.33
C LEU A 20 16.20 -0.36 2.04
N GLU A 21 16.68 -1.60 2.13
CA GLU A 21 15.98 -2.68 2.83
C GLU A 21 15.83 -2.43 4.34
N ASP A 22 16.83 -1.82 5.00
CA ASP A 22 16.76 -1.50 6.42
C ASP A 22 15.74 -0.39 6.73
N VAL A 23 15.68 0.64 5.87
CA VAL A 23 14.75 1.77 6.06
C VAL A 23 13.34 1.48 5.57
N CYS A 24 13.17 0.55 4.61
CA CYS A 24 11.87 0.11 4.12
C CYS A 24 11.20 -0.96 5.01
N THR A 25 11.69 -1.16 6.25
CA THR A 25 11.04 -2.05 7.22
C THR A 25 9.99 -1.34 8.05
N ALA A 26 8.94 -2.08 8.42
CA ALA A 26 7.90 -1.56 9.31
C ALA A 26 8.44 -1.06 10.66
N LYS A 27 9.48 -1.75 11.16
CA LYS A 27 10.15 -1.43 12.42
C LYS A 27 10.87 -0.09 12.36
N TYR A 28 11.65 0.17 11.30
CA TYR A 28 12.39 1.41 11.15
C TYR A 28 11.44 2.61 11.04
N VAL A 29 10.37 2.46 10.27
CA VAL A 29 9.33 3.46 10.08
C VAL A 29 8.62 3.79 11.41
N SER A 30 8.18 2.78 12.16
CA SER A 30 7.53 2.96 13.48
C SER A 30 8.41 3.57 14.56
N ALA A 31 9.74 3.39 14.47
CA ALA A 31 10.68 3.89 15.46
C ALA A 31 11.14 5.33 15.21
N ASN A 32 10.96 5.84 13.99
CA ASN A 32 11.55 7.11 13.54
C ASN A 32 10.55 8.12 12.98
N LEU A 33 9.29 7.73 12.76
CA LEU A 33 8.23 8.64 12.31
C LEU A 33 7.16 8.80 13.41
N PRO A 34 6.55 10.00 13.52
CA PRO A 34 5.45 10.21 14.45
C PRO A 34 4.28 9.27 14.13
N ALA A 35 3.56 8.81 15.16
CA ALA A 35 2.38 7.98 14.99
C ALA A 35 1.21 8.83 14.47
N ASN A 36 1.13 9.01 13.16
CA ASN A 36 -0.04 9.50 12.46
C ASN A 36 -0.52 8.45 11.45
N ASP A 37 -1.84 8.35 11.22
CA ASP A 37 -2.49 7.36 10.34
C ASP A 37 -1.86 7.23 8.94
N THR A 38 -1.14 8.25 8.49
CA THR A 38 -0.31 8.25 7.27
C THR A 38 0.75 7.13 7.25
N LEU A 39 1.21 6.67 8.41
CA LEU A 39 2.21 5.62 8.56
C LEU A 39 1.63 4.24 8.28
N LEU A 40 0.37 3.99 8.62
CA LEU A 40 -0.28 2.69 8.39
C LEU A 40 -0.55 2.48 6.89
N ALA A 41 -0.82 3.56 6.14
CA ALA A 41 -0.87 3.55 4.68
C ALA A 41 0.50 3.27 4.04
N LEU A 42 1.62 3.75 4.61
CA LEU A 42 2.97 3.41 4.15
C LEU A 42 3.39 1.98 4.53
N LEU A 43 2.87 1.45 5.65
CA LEU A 43 3.01 0.05 6.06
C LEU A 43 2.03 -0.90 5.36
N SER A 44 1.01 -0.36 4.69
CA SER A 44 0.06 -1.08 3.83
C SER A 44 0.67 -1.61 2.53
N ALA A 45 2.01 -1.63 2.43
CA ALA A 45 2.77 -2.36 1.43
C ALA A 45 2.52 -3.89 1.42
N ARG A 46 1.60 -4.41 2.24
CA ARG A 46 1.24 -5.83 2.38
C ARG A 46 -0.28 -6.04 2.34
N VAL A 47 -0.96 -5.36 1.42
CA VAL A 47 -2.32 -5.71 1.02
C VAL A 47 -2.28 -6.75 -0.09
N CYS A 48 -3.30 -7.62 -0.14
CA CYS A 48 -3.57 -8.37 -1.37
C CYS A 48 -4.47 -7.49 -2.24
N ASP A 49 -3.91 -6.97 -3.34
CA ASP A 49 -4.61 -6.19 -4.36
C ASP A 49 -5.22 -7.16 -5.38
N VAL A 50 -6.55 -7.25 -5.41
CA VAL A 50 -7.31 -8.19 -6.25
C VAL A 50 -8.21 -7.42 -7.17
N ASN A 51 -7.92 -7.51 -8.45
CA ASN A 51 -8.56 -6.74 -9.50
C ASN A 51 -9.18 -7.71 -10.51
N PHE A 52 -10.47 -7.54 -10.80
CA PHE A 52 -11.19 -8.38 -11.75
C PHE A 52 -12.26 -7.58 -12.47
N ALA A 53 -12.68 -8.08 -13.63
CA ALA A 53 -13.83 -7.55 -14.35
C ALA A 53 -15.01 -8.50 -14.19
N TYR A 54 -16.16 -7.92 -13.92
CA TYR A 54 -17.44 -8.59 -14.08
C TYR A 54 -18.02 -8.21 -15.43
N THR A 55 -18.53 -9.19 -16.16
CA THR A 55 -19.28 -8.98 -17.41
C THR A 55 -20.59 -9.75 -17.34
N HIS A 56 -21.67 -9.13 -17.79
CA HIS A 56 -22.91 -9.81 -18.08
C HIS A 56 -22.96 -10.10 -19.58
N ASP A 57 -22.90 -11.37 -19.95
CA ASP A 57 -23.04 -11.86 -21.34
C ASP A 57 -22.18 -11.14 -22.39
N GLY A 58 -21.05 -10.54 -21.98
CA GLY A 58 -20.16 -9.78 -22.87
C GLY A 58 -20.68 -8.42 -23.33
N VAL A 59 -21.86 -7.98 -22.86
CA VAL A 59 -22.47 -6.71 -23.27
C VAL A 59 -22.05 -5.53 -22.41
N ASP A 60 -21.66 -5.81 -21.17
CA ASP A 60 -21.11 -4.81 -20.24
C ASP A 60 -19.85 -5.32 -19.57
N ARG A 61 -19.09 -4.40 -19.01
CA ARG A 61 -17.89 -4.70 -18.24
C ARG A 61 -17.78 -3.71 -17.09
N THR A 62 -17.69 -4.23 -15.87
CA THR A 62 -17.48 -3.45 -14.65
C THR A 62 -16.19 -3.90 -13.99
N ASN A 63 -15.23 -2.99 -13.84
CA ASN A 63 -13.96 -3.31 -13.19
C ASN A 63 -14.07 -3.09 -11.68
N VAL A 64 -13.64 -4.09 -10.91
CA VAL A 64 -13.68 -4.10 -9.45
C VAL A 64 -12.26 -4.23 -8.90
N ASN A 65 -11.96 -3.50 -7.83
CA ASN A 65 -10.71 -3.65 -7.09
C ASN A 65 -10.98 -3.89 -5.60
N TYR A 66 -10.31 -4.89 -5.02
CA TYR A 66 -10.34 -5.19 -3.59
C TYR A 66 -8.94 -5.14 -3.00
N TRP A 67 -8.82 -4.44 -1.87
CA TRP A 67 -7.65 -4.55 -0.99
C TRP A 67 -8.02 -5.37 0.23
N MET A 68 -7.32 -6.49 0.40
CA MET A 68 -7.51 -7.37 1.54
C MET A 68 -6.39 -7.17 2.56
N PRO A 69 -6.71 -7.04 3.87
CA PRO A 69 -5.71 -7.07 4.92
C PRO A 69 -5.12 -8.48 5.02
N SER A 70 -3.98 -8.60 5.70
CA SER A 70 -3.45 -9.93 6.03
C SER A 70 -4.49 -10.74 6.83
N PRO A 71 -4.53 -12.09 6.68
CA PRO A 71 -5.50 -12.92 7.40
C PRO A 71 -5.52 -12.70 8.92
N ALA A 72 -4.36 -12.39 9.52
CA ALA A 72 -4.24 -12.12 10.96
C ALA A 72 -4.93 -10.82 11.40
N ASN A 73 -5.12 -9.86 10.48
CA ASN A 73 -5.74 -8.56 10.75
C ASN A 73 -7.18 -8.48 10.22
N PHE A 74 -7.70 -9.54 9.59
CA PHE A 74 -9.04 -9.55 9.06
C PHE A 74 -10.06 -9.75 10.19
N LEU A 75 -10.91 -8.74 10.41
CA LEU A 75 -11.90 -8.71 11.48
C LEU A 75 -13.30 -9.13 10.99
N ASN A 76 -13.40 -9.91 9.92
CA ASN A 76 -14.66 -10.31 9.28
C ASN A 76 -15.53 -9.12 8.85
N ARG A 77 -14.90 -8.11 8.23
CA ARG A 77 -15.58 -6.88 7.80
C ARG A 77 -15.35 -6.61 6.31
N TYR A 78 -16.34 -5.99 5.68
CA TYR A 78 -16.24 -5.49 4.32
C TYR A 78 -16.68 -4.03 4.28
N VAL A 79 -16.00 -3.22 3.48
CA VAL A 79 -16.40 -1.85 3.19
C VAL A 79 -16.32 -1.60 1.69
N SER A 80 -17.38 -1.03 1.13
CA SER A 80 -17.37 -0.49 -0.23
C SER A 80 -17.06 1.00 -0.17
N THR A 81 -16.13 1.44 -1.00
CA THR A 81 -15.76 2.83 -1.19
C THR A 81 -16.31 3.31 -2.55
N GLY A 82 -16.55 4.60 -2.65
CA GLY A 82 -17.04 5.25 -3.87
C GLY A 82 -16.35 6.59 -4.06
N GLY A 83 -16.92 7.46 -4.89
CA GLY A 83 -16.49 8.84 -5.04
C GLY A 83 -17.63 9.85 -4.83
N PRO A 84 -17.29 11.15 -4.80
CA PRO A 84 -18.26 12.22 -4.62
C PRO A 84 -18.99 12.58 -5.92
N GLY A 85 -20.25 13.01 -5.81
CA GLY A 85 -21.02 13.57 -6.92
C GLY A 85 -21.16 12.59 -8.10
N TRP A 86 -20.71 13.01 -9.29
CA TRP A 86 -20.72 12.18 -10.50
C TRP A 86 -19.48 11.31 -10.67
N ASN A 87 -18.53 11.35 -9.72
CA ASN A 87 -17.37 10.48 -9.75
C ASN A 87 -17.69 9.16 -9.02
N ILE A 88 -17.70 8.05 -9.77
CA ILE A 88 -18.09 6.74 -9.23
C ILE A 88 -17.06 6.24 -8.20
N THR A 89 -15.77 6.56 -8.40
CA THR A 89 -14.68 6.00 -7.62
C THR A 89 -13.53 6.98 -7.45
N GLU A 90 -12.92 6.98 -6.26
CA GLU A 90 -11.63 7.64 -6.01
C GLU A 90 -10.45 6.67 -6.22
N LYS A 91 -10.70 5.53 -6.89
CA LYS A 91 -9.74 4.45 -7.14
C LYS A 91 -9.22 3.92 -5.80
N ASN A 92 -7.90 3.78 -5.68
CA ASN A 92 -7.28 3.20 -4.50
C ASN A 92 -7.12 4.18 -3.33
N SER A 93 -7.51 5.46 -3.45
CA SER A 93 -7.24 6.46 -2.40
C SER A 93 -8.00 6.18 -1.09
N SER A 94 -9.17 5.55 -1.19
CA SER A 94 -10.08 5.35 -0.04
C SER A 94 -10.02 3.92 0.51
N LEU A 95 -9.38 3.00 -0.21
CA LEU A 95 -9.20 1.61 0.21
C LEU A 95 -8.36 1.41 1.50
N PRO A 96 -7.29 2.20 1.77
CA PRO A 96 -6.53 2.07 3.01
C PRO A 96 -7.42 2.15 4.27
N SER A 97 -8.39 3.07 4.28
CA SER A 97 -9.25 3.28 5.44
C SER A 97 -10.02 2.03 5.90
N GLY A 98 -10.37 1.14 4.97
CA GLY A 98 -11.01 -0.13 5.31
C GLY A 98 -10.01 -1.16 5.81
N VAL A 99 -8.88 -1.30 5.11
CA VAL A 99 -7.81 -2.26 5.43
C VAL A 99 -7.23 -2.00 6.81
N GLU A 100 -6.99 -0.72 7.14
CA GLU A 100 -6.46 -0.26 8.42
C GLU A 100 -7.39 -0.61 9.60
N LEU A 101 -8.69 -0.71 9.33
CA LEU A 101 -9.72 -1.11 10.31
C LEU A 101 -10.05 -2.61 10.27
N GLY A 102 -9.22 -3.41 9.59
CA GLY A 102 -9.35 -4.86 9.50
C GLY A 102 -10.47 -5.34 8.57
N ALA A 103 -10.90 -4.51 7.61
CA ALA A 103 -11.89 -4.86 6.62
C ALA A 103 -11.27 -5.12 5.24
N VAL A 104 -11.90 -5.96 4.43
CA VAL A 104 -11.69 -5.93 2.98
C VAL A 104 -12.31 -4.64 2.46
N ALA A 105 -11.52 -3.83 1.75
CA ALA A 105 -11.98 -2.59 1.16
C ALA A 105 -12.15 -2.77 -0.35
N GLY A 106 -13.26 -2.29 -0.90
CA GLY A 106 -13.57 -2.41 -2.32
C GLY A 106 -13.94 -1.12 -3.04
N THR A 107 -13.73 -1.10 -4.34
CA THR A 107 -14.18 -0.03 -5.24
C THR A 107 -14.47 -0.57 -6.64
N THR A 108 -15.24 0.17 -7.44
CA THR A 108 -15.62 -0.19 -8.81
C THR A 108 -15.68 1.04 -9.70
N ASP A 109 -15.43 0.89 -11.00
CA ASP A 109 -15.67 1.94 -11.99
C ASP A 109 -17.12 1.99 -12.49
N GLY A 110 -17.97 1.08 -12.01
CA GLY A 110 -19.37 0.99 -12.41
C GLY A 110 -19.59 0.73 -13.91
N GLY A 111 -18.54 0.32 -14.63
CA GLY A 111 -18.57 0.12 -16.08
C GLY A 111 -18.48 1.38 -16.93
N PHE A 112 -18.19 2.54 -16.31
CA PHE A 112 -17.98 3.81 -17.04
C PHE A 112 -16.50 4.10 -17.32
N GLY A 113 -15.62 3.17 -16.93
CA GLY A 113 -14.17 3.37 -16.97
C GLY A 113 -13.68 4.23 -15.80
N GLY A 114 -12.38 4.14 -15.51
CA GLY A 114 -11.75 4.87 -14.40
C GLY A 114 -10.82 3.99 -13.55
N ILE A 115 -10.97 2.67 -13.64
CA ILE A 115 -10.04 1.68 -13.08
C ILE A 115 -9.53 0.84 -14.24
N THR A 116 -8.20 0.68 -14.36
CA THR A 116 -7.59 -0.24 -15.31
C THR A 116 -7.20 -1.51 -14.57
N ILE A 117 -7.79 -2.64 -14.95
CA ILE A 117 -7.32 -3.94 -14.49
C ILE A 117 -6.38 -4.52 -15.55
N LYS A 118 -5.32 -5.20 -15.10
CA LYS A 118 -4.54 -6.03 -16.01
C LYS A 118 -5.37 -7.27 -16.26
N GLU A 119 -5.87 -7.42 -17.49
CA GLU A 119 -6.44 -8.69 -17.94
C GLU A 119 -5.38 -9.77 -17.66
N ALA A 120 -5.68 -10.72 -16.77
CA ALA A 120 -4.93 -11.95 -16.77
C ALA A 120 -5.25 -12.61 -18.11
N ASP A 121 -4.24 -12.92 -18.92
CA ASP A 121 -4.40 -13.64 -20.20
C ASP A 121 -5.31 -14.85 -19.99
N HIS A 122 -6.60 -14.69 -20.32
CA HIS A 122 -7.54 -15.78 -20.34
C HIS A 122 -7.45 -16.37 -21.74
N PRO A 123 -6.96 -17.61 -21.92
CA PRO A 123 -7.01 -18.23 -23.23
C PRO A 123 -8.48 -18.29 -23.68
N PRO A 124 -8.77 -18.03 -24.96
CA PRO A 124 -10.13 -18.13 -25.48
C PRO A 124 -10.67 -19.53 -25.23
N GLN A 125 -11.90 -19.61 -24.73
CA GLN A 125 -12.69 -20.84 -24.63
C GLN A 125 -12.94 -21.40 -26.04
#